data_AF-A0A960UQS5-F1
#
_entry.id   AF-A0A960UQS5-F1
#
_cell.length_a   1.000
_cell.length_b   1.000
_cell.length_c   1.000
_cell.angle_alpha   90.00
_cell.angle_beta   90.00
_cell.angle_gamma   90.00
#
_symmetry.space_group_name_H-M   'P 1'
#
loop_
_entity.id
_entity.type
_entity.pdbx_description
1 polymer ?
#
loop_
_entity_poly.entity_id
_entity_poly.type
_entity_poly.pdbx_seq_one_letter_code
_entity_poly.pdbx_strand_id
1 'polypeptide(L)'
;LNTGSELARHFWKKNPEHKGKLYTTGAFGLARHINYTGDILWIAGMALITGNWFSCIVVVLMFCFFAFFNGPMLDRYLASKYGSQYDEWAKSTRSLIPGIF
;
A
#
# COMPACT_ATOMS: atom_id res chain seq x y z
N LEU A 1 4.90 -6.57 7.22
CA LEU A 1 3.99 -6.21 6.10
C LEU A 1 4.59 -5.12 5.21
N ASN A 2 4.84 -3.92 5.75
CA ASN A 2 5.50 -2.80 5.03
C ASN A 2 6.85 -3.22 4.40
N THR A 3 7.90 -3.39 5.21
CA THR A 3 9.26 -3.66 4.73
C THR A 3 9.36 -4.92 3.88
N GLY A 4 8.69 -6.01 4.30
CA GLY A 4 8.69 -7.27 3.57
C GLY A 4 8.10 -7.15 2.15
N SER A 5 6.96 -6.45 2.01
CA SER A 5 6.36 -6.22 0.70
C SER A 5 7.25 -5.36 -0.21
N GLU A 6 7.89 -4.34 0.36
CA GLU A 6 8.80 -3.45 -0.37
C GLU A 6 10.08 -4.15 -0.82
N LEU A 7 10.66 -5.00 0.04
CA LEU A 7 11.81 -5.83 -0.31
C LEU A 7 11.48 -6.81 -1.43
N ALA A 8 10.34 -7.50 -1.35
CA ALA A 8 9.90 -8.41 -2.41
C ALA A 8 9.75 -7.68 -3.75
N ARG A 9 9.13 -6.49 -3.74
CA ARG A 9 9.00 -5.63 -4.92
C ARG A 9 10.36 -5.17 -5.46
N HIS A 10 11.30 -4.84 -4.57
CA HIS A 10 12.66 -4.41 -4.94
C HIS A 10 13.43 -5.51 -5.63
N PHE A 11 13.47 -6.71 -5.06
CA PHE A 11 14.16 -7.85 -5.66
C PHE A 11 13.54 -8.26 -6.99
N TRP A 12 12.21 -8.22 -7.11
CA TRP A 12 11.53 -8.50 -8.37
C TRP A 12 11.91 -7.48 -9.47
N LYS A 13 11.95 -6.19 -9.14
CA LYS A 13 12.31 -5.12 -10.10
C LYS A 13 13.77 -5.14 -10.52
N LYS A 14 14.66 -5.81 -9.79
CA LYS A 14 16.07 -5.96 -10.17
C LYS A 14 16.27 -6.89 -11.36
N ASN A 15 15.36 -7.83 -11.62
CA ASN A 15 15.50 -8.72 -12.76
C ASN A 15 15.15 -7.96 -14.07
N PRO A 16 16.08 -7.91 -15.06
CA PRO A 16 15.88 -7.19 -16.32
C PRO A 16 14.62 -7.58 -17.10
N GLU A 17 14.16 -8.82 -16.98
CA GLU A 17 12.95 -9.33 -17.65
C GLU A 17 11.65 -8.64 -17.18
N HIS A 18 11.70 -7.95 -16.05
CA HIS A 18 10.57 -7.22 -15.48
C HIS A 18 10.62 -5.71 -15.76
N LYS A 19 11.60 -5.24 -16.55
CA LYS A 19 11.70 -3.83 -16.92
C LYS A 19 10.41 -3.39 -17.64
N GLY A 20 9.79 -2.32 -17.14
CA GLY A 20 8.53 -1.80 -17.67
C GLY A 20 7.26 -2.54 -17.22
N LYS A 21 7.38 -3.60 -16.41
CA LYS A 21 6.24 -4.34 -15.87
C LYS A 21 5.81 -3.80 -14.51
N LEU A 22 4.51 -3.77 -14.25
CA LEU A 22 3.95 -3.44 -12.95
C LEU A 22 4.07 -4.64 -12.00
N TYR A 23 4.45 -4.38 -10.75
CA TYR A 23 4.50 -5.41 -9.72
C TYR A 23 3.13 -5.58 -9.05
N THR A 24 2.48 -6.71 -9.30
CA THR A 24 1.09 -6.99 -8.88
C THR A 24 0.97 -8.28 -8.07
N THR A 25 2.09 -8.94 -7.77
CA THR A 25 2.11 -10.26 -7.11
C THR A 25 2.37 -10.15 -5.61
N GLY A 26 2.22 -11.27 -4.89
CA GLY A 26 2.50 -11.35 -3.46
C GLY A 26 1.58 -10.42 -2.66
N ALA A 27 2.15 -9.68 -1.71
CA ALA A 27 1.37 -8.78 -0.86
C ALA A 27 0.66 -7.66 -1.65
N PHE A 28 1.28 -7.16 -2.72
CA PHE A 28 0.67 -6.14 -3.59
C PHE A 28 -0.47 -6.70 -4.46
N GLY A 29 -0.64 -8.02 -4.52
CA GLY A 29 -1.83 -8.65 -5.11
C GLY A 29 -3.04 -8.66 -4.17
N LEU A 30 -2.84 -8.44 -2.86
CA LEU A 30 -3.93 -8.41 -1.88
C LEU A 30 -4.52 -6.99 -1.74
N ALA A 31 -3.65 -5.98 -1.75
CA ALA A 31 -4.02 -4.57 -1.78
C ALA A 31 -2.91 -3.75 -2.46
N ARG A 32 -3.30 -2.70 -3.19
CA ARG A 32 -2.39 -1.86 -3.97
C ARG A 32 -1.36 -1.12 -3.11
N HIS A 33 -1.74 -0.82 -1.89
CA HIS A 33 -0.97 -0.09 -0.90
C HIS A 33 -0.87 -0.89 0.41
N ILE A 34 -0.61 -2.19 0.30
CA ILE A 34 -0.46 -3.10 1.45
C ILE A 34 0.64 -2.64 2.43
N ASN A 35 1.64 -1.92 1.92
CA ASN A 35 2.70 -1.33 2.71
C ASN A 35 2.17 -0.27 3.69
N TYR A 36 1.23 0.57 3.25
CA TYR A 36 0.56 1.56 4.11
C TYR A 36 -0.31 0.88 5.16
N THR A 37 -0.96 -0.24 4.84
CA THR A 37 -1.64 -1.07 5.84
C THR A 37 -0.66 -1.59 6.90
N GLY A 38 0.56 -1.95 6.50
CA GLY A 38 1.63 -2.28 7.43
C GLY A 38 1.99 -1.12 8.37
N ASP A 39 2.07 0.10 7.85
CA ASP A 39 2.38 1.30 8.65
C ASP A 39 1.25 1.63 9.62
N ILE A 40 0.00 1.54 9.17
CA ILE A 40 -1.19 1.75 10.02
C ILE A 40 -1.23 0.72 11.15
N LEU A 41 -0.99 -0.56 10.85
CA LEU A 41 -0.95 -1.61 11.87
C LEU A 41 0.17 -1.38 12.89
N TRP A 42 1.33 -0.95 12.43
CA TRP A 42 2.46 -0.64 13.30
C TRP A 42 2.13 0.52 14.26
N ILE A 43 1.61 1.64 13.73
CA ILE A 43 1.25 2.79 14.57
C ILE A 43 0.06 2.47 15.47
N ALA A 44 -0.90 1.69 15.00
CA ALA A 44 -2.00 1.22 15.84
C ALA A 44 -1.50 0.38 17.02
N GLY A 45 -0.55 -0.53 16.79
CA GLY A 45 0.09 -1.29 17.87
C GLY A 45 0.79 -0.38 18.89
N MET A 46 1.50 0.64 18.42
CA MET A 46 2.12 1.64 19.31
C MET A 46 1.09 2.45 20.09
N ALA A 47 0.02 2.91 19.45
CA ALA A 47 -1.06 3.63 20.10
C ALA A 47 -1.70 2.79 21.21
N LEU A 48 -1.92 1.50 20.98
CA LEU A 48 -2.46 0.57 21.99
C LEU A 48 -1.53 0.42 23.20
N ILE A 49 -0.21 0.31 22.98
CA ILE A 49 0.77 0.20 24.06
C ILE A 49 0.75 1.44 24.97
N THR A 50 0.48 2.62 24.44
CA THR A 50 0.41 3.85 25.25
C THR A 50 -0.73 3.85 26.28
N GLY A 51 -1.76 3.02 26.10
CA GLY A 51 -2.97 3.03 26.92
C GLY A 51 -3.78 4.34 26.83
N ASN A 52 -3.42 5.25 25.92
CA ASN A 52 -4.02 6.57 25.79
C ASN A 52 -4.95 6.60 24.57
N TRP A 53 -6.24 6.87 24.80
CA TRP A 53 -7.24 6.95 23.73
C TRP A 53 -6.98 8.09 22.73
N PHE A 54 -6.31 9.16 23.14
CA PHE A 54 -5.91 10.23 22.23
C PHE A 54 -4.90 9.77 21.16
N SER A 55 -4.12 8.72 21.44
CA SER A 55 -3.21 8.13 20.45
C SER A 55 -3.96 7.53 19.24
N CYS A 56 -5.24 7.16 19.40
CA CYS A 56 -6.07 6.70 18.28
C CYS A 56 -6.30 7.79 17.23
N ILE A 57 -6.23 9.08 17.61
CA ILE A 57 -6.34 10.20 16.66
C ILE A 57 -5.21 10.11 15.63
N VAL A 58 -3.99 9.76 16.05
CA VAL A 58 -2.85 9.61 15.13
C VAL A 58 -3.09 8.49 14.12
N VAL A 59 -3.68 7.37 14.56
CA VAL A 59 -4.01 6.24 13.69
C VAL A 59 -5.04 6.65 12.64
N VAL A 60 -6.11 7.35 13.06
CA VAL A 60 -7.18 7.83 12.17
C VAL A 60 -6.63 8.85 11.17
N LEU A 61 -5.84 9.82 11.62
CA LEU A 61 -5.23 10.81 10.75
C LEU A 61 -4.30 10.16 9.71
N MET A 62 -3.51 9.17 10.12
CA MET A 62 -2.63 8.47 9.18
C MET A 62 -3.42 7.62 8.18
N PHE A 63 -4.48 6.95 8.61
CA PHE A 63 -5.39 6.26 7.69
C PHE A 63 -5.96 7.22 6.65
N CYS A 64 -6.52 8.36 7.09
CA CYS A 64 -7.08 9.37 6.18
C CYS A 64 -6.03 9.92 5.22
N PHE A 65 -4.80 10.18 5.70
CA PHE A 65 -3.71 10.63 4.86
C PHE A 65 -3.36 9.63 3.76
N PHE A 66 -3.27 8.33 4.07
CA PHE A 66 -3.01 7.32 3.06
C PHE A 66 -4.20 7.06 2.14
N ALA A 67 -5.42 7.06 2.66
CA ALA A 67 -6.63 6.77 1.89
C ALA A 67 -6.98 7.89 0.89
N PHE A 68 -6.81 9.15 1.29
CA PHE A 68 -7.34 10.29 0.53
C PHE A 68 -6.26 11.15 -0.13
N PHE A 69 -5.01 11.08 0.32
CA PHE A 69 -3.92 11.86 -0.26
C PHE A 69 -2.85 10.97 -0.90
N ASN A 70 -2.13 10.17 -0.11
CA ASN A 70 -0.95 9.46 -0.61
C ASN A 70 -1.30 8.35 -1.59
N GLY A 71 -2.32 7.53 -1.27
CA GLY A 71 -2.81 6.45 -2.13
C GLY A 71 -3.25 6.97 -3.50
N PRO A 72 -4.22 7.91 -3.57
CA PRO A 72 -4.66 8.49 -4.85
C PRO A 72 -3.54 9.17 -5.65
N MET A 73 -2.58 9.82 -4.98
CA MET A 73 -1.42 10.42 -5.64
C MET A 73 -0.52 9.35 -6.28
N LEU A 74 -0.24 8.27 -5.55
CA LEU A 74 0.56 7.15 -6.05
C LEU A 74 -0.17 6.37 -7.16
N ASP A 75 -1.48 6.18 -7.02
CA ASP A 75 -2.35 5.56 -8.02
C ASP A 75 -2.28 6.35 -9.34
N ARG A 76 -2.37 7.69 -9.31
CA ARG A 76 -2.20 8.54 -10.51
C ARG A 76 -0.82 8.39 -11.15
N TYR A 77 0.23 8.35 -10.32
CA TYR A 77 1.60 8.13 -10.81
C TYR A 77 1.74 6.76 -11.49
N LEU A 78 1.19 5.70 -10.88
CA LEU A 78 1.24 4.35 -11.42
C LEU A 78 0.42 4.21 -12.71
N ALA A 79 -0.78 4.81 -12.75
CA ALA A 79 -1.61 4.88 -13.95
C ALA A 79 -0.87 5.56 -15.10
N SER A 80 -0.23 6.71 -14.84
CA SER A 80 0.56 7.42 -15.85
C SER A 80 1.76 6.62 -16.34
N LYS A 81 2.38 5.80 -15.48
CA LYS A 81 3.60 5.06 -15.81
C LYS A 81 3.35 3.71 -16.49
N TYR A 82 2.28 3.02 -16.10
CA TYR A 82 2.02 1.63 -16.48
C TYR A 82 0.76 1.46 -17.34
N GLY A 83 -0.08 2.50 -17.47
CA GLY A 83 -1.26 2.51 -18.34
C GLY A 83 -2.19 1.33 -18.04
N SER A 84 -2.53 0.56 -19.09
CA SER A 84 -3.46 -0.55 -19.00
C SER A 84 -3.08 -1.63 -17.97
N GLN A 85 -1.79 -1.86 -17.71
CA GLN A 85 -1.35 -2.81 -16.67
C GLN A 85 -1.84 -2.38 -15.29
N TYR A 86 -1.83 -1.07 -15.01
CA TYR A 86 -2.35 -0.53 -13.77
C TYR A 86 -3.88 -0.62 -13.74
N ASP A 87 -4.56 -0.26 -14.83
CA ASP A 87 -6.02 -0.28 -14.89
C ASP A 87 -6.59 -1.70 -14.69
N GLU A 88 -5.97 -2.71 -15.28
CA GLU A 88 -6.34 -4.12 -15.10
C GLU A 88 -6.14 -4.56 -13.65
N TRP A 89 -4.98 -4.24 -13.07
CA TRP A 89 -4.68 -4.59 -11.68
C TRP A 89 -5.58 -3.86 -10.67
N ALA A 90 -5.89 -2.59 -10.92
CA ALA A 90 -6.72 -1.77 -10.04
C ALA A 90 -8.19 -2.22 -10.00
N LYS A 91 -8.68 -2.87 -11.07
CA LYS A 91 -10.04 -3.45 -11.11
C LYS A 91 -10.20 -4.63 -10.16
N SER A 92 -9.17 -5.48 -10.02
CA SER A 92 -9.24 -6.69 -9.20
C SER A 92 -8.67 -6.51 -7.78
N THR A 93 -7.96 -5.41 -7.52
CA THR A 93 -7.18 -5.24 -6.29
C THR A 93 -7.65 -4.00 -5.53
N ARG A 94 -7.98 -4.15 -4.25
CA ARG A 94 -8.39 -3.06 -3.34
C ARG A 94 -7.24 -2.12 -3.00
N SER A 95 -7.52 -0.93 -2.48
CA SER A 95 -6.54 0.14 -2.25
C SER A 95 -5.60 -0.14 -1.09
N LEU A 96 -6.09 -0.15 0.15
CA LEU A 96 -5.30 -0.31 1.38
C LEU A 96 -5.55 -1.65 2.08
N ILE A 97 -6.80 -1.91 2.46
CA ILE A 97 -7.21 -3.03 3.31
C ILE A 97 -7.70 -4.18 2.42
N PRO A 98 -7.03 -5.34 2.44
CA PRO A 98 -7.43 -6.50 1.66
C PRO A 98 -8.90 -6.86 1.88
N GLY A 99 -9.67 -6.93 0.79
CA GLY A 99 -11.09 -7.29 0.83
C GLY A 99 -12.06 -6.21 1.34
N ILE A 100 -11.57 -5.04 1.81
CA ILE A 100 -12.44 -3.99 2.38
C ILE A 100 -12.30 -2.69 1.59
N PHE A 101 -11.10 -2.10 1.54
CA PHE A 101 -10.89 -0.75 1.01
C PHE A 101 -9.67 -0.70 0.12
#